data_AF-A0A7S2WKL6-F1
#
_entry.id   AF-A0A7S2WKL6-F1
#
_cell.length_a   1.000
_cell.length_b   1.000
_cell.length_c   1.000
_cell.angle_alpha   90.00
_cell.angle_beta   90.00
_cell.angle_gamma   90.00
#
_symmetry.space_group_name_H-M   'P 1'
#
loop_
_entity.id
_entity.type
_entity.pdbx_description
1 polymer ?
#
loop_
_entity_poly.entity_id
_entity_poly.type
_entity_poly.pdbx_seq_one_letter_code
_entity_poly.pdbx_strand_id
1 'polypeptide(L)'
;MLARTPALRSAAAMRVARASPEATGVAHRCFSMKPPSSSSGSDYVEYFKLKASEMLSRLRLYSLEQLSAGLSIEEKERLYGARKAAGPDKLGEIRDTMDSEVHQRVLEGIQQSEEPDAHDSSVKAAPLEEPDKDPFLGTCIGELGPKKLYLMDIPSLKSIPVWERQRVYRKERAVKIAADKLSKLKSSGQPISFPGVITIYAKGWVPPLSPEQIAGDKAALAAARDRYGILDGQHRVGAMRQLHRQGHFDETVLVEVYELANEELVSELFTDINKAEPVKDVDLPGSVNEVEREILNSAVSALAGQFPAFFKESTKPRKPNVNFDNLRDAIFRSHLISRHGVRTDQQLLELLLQKNDELSRRPDSDWLTYNKSKGFPTALNKCRTQGFYLGLEEDWLET
;
A
#
# COMPACT_ATOMS: atom_id res chain seq x y z
N MET A 1 -0.04 7.48 -41.41
CA MET A 1 -0.02 6.38 -40.41
C MET A 1 0.87 6.79 -39.26
N LEU A 2 0.30 7.39 -38.21
CA LEU A 2 1.04 7.75 -37.00
C LEU A 2 0.93 6.58 -36.00
N ALA A 3 2.05 5.90 -35.76
CA ALA A 3 2.15 4.91 -34.70
C ALA A 3 1.93 5.60 -33.35
N ARG A 4 0.87 5.23 -32.63
CA ARG A 4 0.62 5.73 -31.27
C ARG A 4 1.68 5.16 -30.34
N THR A 5 2.43 6.04 -29.69
CA THR A 5 3.51 5.71 -28.74
C THR A 5 2.99 4.98 -27.50
N PRO A 6 3.77 4.05 -26.90
CA PRO A 6 3.41 3.30 -25.69
C PRO A 6 2.94 4.16 -24.50
N ALA A 7 3.47 5.38 -24.38
CA ALA A 7 3.14 6.33 -23.32
C ALA A 7 1.65 6.69 -23.22
N LEU A 8 0.92 6.74 -24.34
CA LEU A 8 -0.52 7.05 -24.36
C LEU A 8 -1.38 5.87 -23.87
N ARG A 9 -0.90 4.63 -24.00
CA ARG A 9 -1.59 3.43 -23.48
C ARG A 9 -1.49 3.36 -21.95
N SER A 10 -0.36 3.75 -21.37
CA SER A 10 -0.17 3.77 -19.90
C SER A 10 -1.10 4.77 -19.20
N ALA A 11 -1.22 6.00 -19.72
CA ALA A 11 -2.08 7.02 -19.14
C ALA A 11 -3.58 6.67 -19.23
N ALA A 12 -3.99 6.01 -20.31
CA ALA A 12 -5.37 5.51 -20.47
C ALA A 12 -5.66 4.31 -19.55
N ALA A 13 -4.70 3.37 -19.40
CA ALA A 13 -4.82 2.24 -18.49
C ALA A 13 -4.93 2.68 -17.02
N MET A 14 -4.17 3.70 -16.61
CA MET A 14 -4.31 4.30 -15.27
C MET A 14 -5.68 4.96 -15.05
N ARG A 15 -6.29 5.54 -16.10
CA ARG A 15 -7.67 6.08 -16.00
C ARG A 15 -8.73 5.00 -15.93
N VAL A 16 -8.54 3.85 -16.57
CA VAL A 16 -9.46 2.69 -16.47
C VAL A 16 -9.37 2.00 -15.10
N ALA A 17 -8.17 1.93 -14.52
CA ALA A 17 -7.96 1.42 -13.15
C ALA A 17 -8.66 2.27 -12.07
N ARG A 18 -9.01 3.53 -12.35
CA ARG A 18 -9.78 4.40 -11.43
C ARG A 18 -11.22 3.92 -11.18
N ALA A 19 -11.74 2.94 -11.93
CA ALA A 19 -13.17 2.63 -11.96
C ALA A 19 -13.65 1.48 -11.05
N SER A 20 -12.80 0.77 -10.27
CA SER A 20 -13.33 -0.26 -9.36
C SER A 20 -12.45 -0.55 -8.12
N PRO A 21 -12.82 -0.04 -6.94
CA PRO A 21 -12.26 -0.45 -5.65
C PRO A 21 -12.43 -1.96 -5.35
N GLU A 22 -13.39 -2.62 -5.98
CA GLU A 22 -13.74 -4.02 -5.72
C GLU A 22 -12.74 -5.00 -6.37
N ALA A 23 -12.18 -4.68 -7.54
CA ALA A 23 -11.14 -5.46 -8.19
C ALA A 23 -9.87 -5.61 -7.31
N THR A 24 -9.51 -4.54 -6.60
CA THR A 24 -8.40 -4.52 -5.63
C THR A 24 -8.69 -5.41 -4.40
N GLY A 25 -9.95 -5.44 -3.95
CA GLY A 25 -10.40 -6.29 -2.84
C GLY A 25 -10.46 -7.80 -3.19
N VAL A 26 -10.65 -8.15 -4.46
CA VAL A 26 -10.59 -9.55 -4.94
C VAL A 26 -9.16 -10.06 -4.93
N ALA A 27 -8.19 -9.26 -5.40
CA ALA A 27 -6.77 -9.61 -5.35
C ALA A 27 -6.30 -9.87 -3.91
N HIS A 28 -6.67 -9.02 -2.96
CA HIS A 28 -6.26 -9.13 -1.56
C HIS A 28 -6.83 -10.38 -0.85
N ARG A 29 -7.97 -10.92 -1.30
CA ARG A 29 -8.59 -12.14 -0.77
C ARG A 29 -8.00 -13.43 -1.36
N CYS A 30 -7.66 -13.45 -2.65
CA CYS A 30 -7.03 -14.62 -3.27
C CYS A 30 -5.64 -14.92 -2.70
N PHE A 31 -4.89 -13.89 -2.27
CA PHE A 31 -3.54 -14.07 -1.71
C PHE A 31 -3.49 -14.22 -0.18
N SER A 32 -4.61 -14.23 0.55
CA SER A 32 -4.60 -14.45 2.01
C SER A 32 -4.65 -15.93 2.41
N MET A 33 -4.79 -16.84 1.45
CA MET A 33 -4.80 -18.28 1.71
C MET A 33 -3.38 -18.80 1.95
N LYS A 34 -3.21 -19.63 3.00
CA LYS A 34 -1.92 -20.25 3.32
C LYS A 34 -1.60 -21.35 2.29
N PRO A 35 -0.35 -21.45 1.80
CA PRO A 35 0.11 -22.62 1.08
C PRO A 35 0.09 -23.86 2.01
N PRO A 36 -0.01 -25.08 1.46
CA PRO A 36 0.05 -26.31 2.24
C PRO A 36 1.37 -26.39 3.01
N SER A 37 1.33 -26.88 4.25
CA SER A 37 2.46 -26.81 5.21
C SER A 37 3.68 -27.70 4.88
N SER A 38 3.70 -28.38 3.73
CA SER A 38 4.70 -29.40 3.37
C SER A 38 5.23 -29.29 1.94
N SER A 39 5.01 -28.16 1.27
CA SER A 39 5.41 -27.95 -0.14
C SER A 39 6.88 -27.53 -0.27
N SER A 40 7.58 -28.14 -1.23
CA SER A 40 8.94 -27.76 -1.64
C SER A 40 8.97 -26.40 -2.35
N GLY A 41 10.14 -25.81 -2.56
CA GLY A 41 10.26 -24.49 -3.23
C GLY A 41 9.63 -24.42 -4.63
N SER A 42 9.61 -25.54 -5.38
CA SER A 42 8.95 -25.61 -6.70
C SER A 42 7.42 -25.59 -6.59
N ASP A 43 6.87 -26.19 -5.55
CA ASP A 43 5.42 -26.26 -5.33
C ASP A 43 4.82 -24.89 -5.00
N TYR A 44 5.62 -23.98 -4.41
CA TYR A 44 5.20 -22.60 -4.15
C TYR A 44 5.03 -21.79 -5.43
N VAL A 45 5.95 -21.94 -6.39
CA VAL A 45 5.87 -21.24 -7.69
C VAL A 45 4.62 -21.68 -8.44
N GLU A 46 4.36 -22.99 -8.51
CA GLU A 46 3.16 -23.53 -9.15
C GLU A 46 1.88 -23.13 -8.41
N TYR A 47 1.90 -23.11 -7.07
CA TYR A 47 0.77 -22.60 -6.28
C TYR A 47 0.45 -21.13 -6.61
N PHE A 48 1.46 -20.25 -6.67
CA PHE A 48 1.25 -18.84 -7.00
C PHE A 48 0.84 -18.64 -8.45
N LYS A 49 1.39 -19.40 -9.41
CA LYS A 49 0.94 -19.40 -10.81
C LYS A 49 -0.54 -19.80 -10.92
N LEU A 50 -0.94 -20.87 -10.25
CA LEU A 50 -2.33 -21.33 -10.21
C LEU A 50 -3.25 -20.25 -9.63
N LYS A 51 -2.85 -19.61 -8.52
CA LYS A 51 -3.65 -18.54 -7.89
C LYS A 51 -3.66 -17.25 -8.69
N ALA A 52 -2.57 -16.90 -9.35
CA ALA A 52 -2.52 -15.79 -10.29
C ALA A 52 -3.45 -16.06 -11.49
N SER A 53 -3.44 -17.28 -12.03
CA SER A 53 -4.36 -17.70 -13.09
C SER A 53 -5.82 -17.66 -12.62
N GLU A 54 -6.13 -18.15 -11.42
CA GLU A 54 -7.49 -18.10 -10.85
C GLU A 54 -7.95 -16.65 -10.65
N MET A 55 -7.07 -15.78 -10.15
CA MET A 55 -7.34 -14.37 -9.99
C MET A 55 -7.54 -13.66 -11.34
N LEU A 56 -6.70 -13.96 -12.34
CA LEU A 56 -6.84 -13.45 -13.70
C LEU A 56 -8.17 -13.87 -14.33
N SER A 57 -8.59 -15.13 -14.14
CA SER A 57 -9.91 -15.61 -14.57
C SER A 57 -11.04 -14.85 -13.88
N ARG A 58 -10.94 -14.58 -12.57
CA ARG A 58 -11.93 -13.78 -11.84
C ARG A 58 -11.95 -12.31 -12.27
N LEU A 59 -10.80 -11.73 -12.58
CA LEU A 59 -10.70 -10.36 -13.11
C LEU A 59 -11.27 -10.28 -14.53
N ARG A 60 -11.11 -11.31 -15.36
CA ARG A 60 -11.78 -11.43 -16.67
C ARG A 60 -13.31 -11.49 -16.50
N LEU A 61 -13.81 -12.21 -15.50
CA LEU A 61 -15.24 -12.22 -15.15
C LEU A 61 -15.74 -10.85 -14.65
N TYR A 62 -14.94 -10.12 -13.87
CA TYR A 62 -15.28 -8.74 -13.47
C TYR A 62 -15.29 -7.77 -14.66
N SER A 63 -14.39 -7.99 -15.63
CA SER A 63 -14.41 -7.25 -16.90
C SER A 63 -15.66 -7.55 -17.72
N LEU A 64 -16.27 -8.74 -17.58
CA LEU A 64 -17.56 -9.09 -18.20
C LEU A 64 -18.74 -8.35 -17.55
N GLU A 65 -18.72 -8.14 -16.24
CA GLU A 65 -19.69 -7.24 -15.57
C GLU A 65 -19.55 -5.79 -16.04
N GLN A 66 -18.33 -5.31 -16.30
CA GLN A 66 -18.14 -3.99 -16.92
C GLN A 66 -18.58 -3.95 -18.39
N LEU A 67 -18.49 -5.05 -19.13
CA LEU A 67 -19.04 -5.17 -20.49
C LEU A 67 -20.57 -5.20 -20.51
N SER A 68 -21.24 -5.59 -19.41
CA SER A 68 -22.70 -5.43 -19.26
C SER A 68 -23.15 -3.97 -19.25
N ALA A 69 -22.23 -3.01 -19.08
CA ALA A 69 -22.50 -1.59 -19.29
C ALA A 69 -22.92 -1.28 -20.74
N GLY A 70 -22.57 -2.14 -21.71
CA GLY A 70 -22.96 -2.05 -23.13
C GLY A 70 -24.33 -2.62 -23.47
N LEU A 71 -25.07 -3.23 -22.51
CA LEU A 71 -26.45 -3.68 -22.74
C LEU A 71 -27.39 -2.48 -22.88
N SER A 72 -28.32 -2.55 -23.83
CA SER A 72 -29.33 -1.50 -24.02
C SER A 72 -30.25 -1.38 -22.79
N ILE A 73 -30.92 -0.24 -22.66
CA ILE A 73 -31.88 -0.03 -21.57
C ILE A 73 -32.99 -1.08 -21.64
N GLU A 74 -33.46 -1.43 -22.84
CA GLU A 74 -34.50 -2.45 -23.02
C GLU A 74 -34.02 -3.85 -22.62
N GLU A 75 -32.76 -4.20 -22.88
CA GLU A 75 -32.19 -5.49 -22.48
C GLU A 75 -32.03 -5.59 -20.96
N LYS A 76 -31.60 -4.49 -20.32
CA LYS A 76 -31.54 -4.41 -18.86
C LYS A 76 -32.93 -4.56 -18.26
N GLU A 77 -33.93 -3.85 -18.81
CA GLU A 77 -35.32 -3.95 -18.35
C GLU A 77 -35.92 -5.34 -18.57
N ARG A 78 -35.59 -6.03 -19.67
CA ARG A 78 -35.98 -7.43 -19.91
C ARG A 78 -35.45 -8.37 -18.82
N LEU A 79 -34.17 -8.23 -18.47
CA LEU A 79 -33.50 -9.05 -17.46
C LEU A 79 -34.00 -8.75 -16.04
N TYR A 80 -34.21 -7.47 -15.71
CA TYR A 80 -34.81 -7.06 -14.44
C TYR A 80 -36.28 -7.49 -14.32
N GLY A 81 -37.05 -7.42 -15.41
CA GLY A 81 -38.43 -7.88 -15.49
C GLY A 81 -38.55 -9.40 -15.27
N ALA A 82 -37.70 -10.18 -15.93
CA ALA A 82 -37.64 -11.63 -15.76
C ALA A 82 -37.27 -12.02 -14.31
N ARG A 83 -36.31 -11.31 -13.70
CA ARG A 83 -35.91 -11.52 -12.30
C ARG A 83 -37.01 -11.18 -11.30
N LYS A 84 -37.83 -10.16 -11.57
CA LYS A 84 -38.94 -9.74 -10.69
C LYS A 84 -40.16 -10.67 -10.80
N ALA A 85 -40.36 -11.30 -11.96
CA ALA A 85 -41.43 -12.27 -12.18
C ALA A 85 -41.07 -13.69 -11.67
N ALA A 86 -39.80 -13.98 -11.46
CA ALA A 86 -39.33 -15.27 -10.99
C ALA A 86 -39.30 -15.34 -9.45
N GLY A 87 -39.90 -16.40 -8.90
CA GLY A 87 -39.80 -16.71 -7.48
C GLY A 87 -38.36 -17.06 -7.06
N PRO A 88 -38.05 -17.04 -5.74
CA PRO A 88 -36.69 -17.23 -5.22
C PRO A 88 -36.01 -18.51 -5.69
N ASP A 89 -36.78 -19.56 -5.97
CA ASP A 89 -36.28 -20.87 -6.40
C ASP A 89 -35.77 -20.88 -7.86
N LYS A 90 -36.14 -19.89 -8.69
CA LYS A 90 -35.73 -19.78 -10.09
C LYS A 90 -34.60 -18.78 -10.35
N LEU A 91 -34.11 -18.12 -9.31
CA LEU A 91 -33.03 -17.12 -9.43
C LEU A 91 -31.69 -17.74 -9.84
N GLY A 92 -31.45 -19.01 -9.49
CA GLY A 92 -30.26 -19.76 -9.93
C GLY A 92 -30.27 -20.00 -11.43
N GLU A 93 -31.36 -20.55 -11.97
CA GLU A 93 -31.51 -20.84 -13.40
C GLU A 93 -31.41 -19.58 -14.28
N ILE A 94 -31.98 -18.46 -13.83
CA ILE A 94 -31.87 -17.17 -14.54
C ILE A 94 -30.44 -16.64 -14.53
N ARG A 95 -29.71 -16.82 -13.42
CA ARG A 95 -28.29 -16.44 -13.34
C ARG A 95 -27.45 -17.27 -14.29
N ASP A 96 -27.66 -18.59 -14.31
CA ASP A 96 -26.91 -19.50 -15.18
C ASP A 96 -27.24 -19.27 -16.66
N THR A 97 -28.48 -18.89 -16.97
CA THR A 97 -28.90 -18.50 -18.34
C THR A 97 -28.25 -17.18 -18.76
N MET A 98 -28.20 -16.18 -17.88
CA MET A 98 -27.50 -14.91 -18.14
C MET A 98 -26.00 -15.12 -18.34
N ASP A 99 -25.38 -15.93 -17.48
CA ASP A 99 -23.95 -16.24 -17.58
C ASP A 99 -23.67 -16.99 -18.90
N SER A 100 -24.55 -17.89 -19.33
CA SER A 100 -24.44 -18.60 -20.62
C SER A 100 -24.68 -17.71 -21.84
N GLU A 101 -25.69 -16.83 -21.84
CA GLU A 101 -25.97 -15.90 -22.95
C GLU A 101 -24.86 -14.85 -23.10
N VAL A 102 -24.34 -14.31 -21.99
CA VAL A 102 -23.22 -13.37 -22.00
C VAL A 102 -21.94 -14.06 -22.47
N HIS A 103 -21.68 -15.28 -22.00
CA HIS A 103 -20.52 -16.06 -22.47
C HIS A 103 -20.59 -16.37 -23.96
N GLN A 104 -21.78 -16.76 -24.46
CA GLN A 104 -21.98 -17.08 -25.87
C GLN A 104 -21.83 -15.85 -26.79
N ARG A 105 -22.35 -14.68 -26.40
CA ARG A 105 -22.13 -13.43 -27.16
C ARG A 105 -20.67 -12.95 -27.15
N VAL A 106 -19.93 -13.22 -26.07
CA VAL A 106 -18.50 -12.93 -26.01
C VAL A 106 -17.73 -13.84 -26.97
N LEU A 107 -18.09 -15.13 -27.02
CA LEU A 107 -17.53 -16.07 -27.99
C LEU A 107 -17.89 -15.69 -29.44
N GLU A 108 -19.13 -15.28 -29.70
CA GLU A 108 -19.58 -14.82 -31.02
C GLU A 108 -18.95 -13.48 -31.43
N GLY A 109 -18.74 -12.55 -30.49
CA GLY A 109 -18.04 -11.29 -30.72
C GLY A 109 -16.54 -11.46 -30.98
N ILE A 110 -15.93 -12.47 -30.34
CA ILE A 110 -14.55 -12.90 -30.65
C ILE A 110 -14.51 -13.53 -32.06
N GLN A 111 -15.46 -14.39 -32.40
CA GLN A 111 -15.57 -15.02 -33.73
C GLN A 111 -15.89 -14.04 -34.87
N GLN A 112 -16.59 -12.93 -34.61
CA GLN A 112 -16.82 -11.88 -35.62
C GLN A 112 -15.60 -10.95 -35.82
N SER A 113 -14.61 -11.00 -34.92
CA SER A 113 -13.36 -10.25 -35.05
C SER A 113 -12.20 -11.06 -35.67
N GLU A 114 -12.40 -12.35 -35.89
CA GLU A 114 -11.44 -13.26 -36.50
C GLU A 114 -12.14 -14.04 -37.61
N GLU A 115 -12.07 -13.57 -38.87
CA GLU A 115 -12.24 -14.49 -39.99
C GLU A 115 -11.07 -15.49 -39.95
N PRO A 116 -11.32 -16.81 -39.79
CA PRO A 116 -10.26 -17.78 -39.70
C PRO A 116 -9.92 -18.32 -41.10
N ASP A 117 -8.66 -18.18 -41.51
CA ASP A 117 -8.07 -19.13 -42.42
C ASP A 117 -8.14 -20.52 -41.78
N ALA A 118 -8.65 -21.50 -42.51
CA ALA A 118 -8.86 -22.87 -42.06
C ALA A 118 -7.53 -23.53 -41.66
N HIS A 119 -7.22 -23.54 -40.36
CA HIS A 119 -6.08 -24.29 -39.80
C HIS A 119 -6.52 -25.31 -38.75
N ASP A 120 -6.21 -26.56 -39.10
CA ASP A 120 -5.96 -27.77 -38.32
C ASP A 120 -6.15 -27.70 -36.78
N SER A 121 -7.10 -28.50 -36.29
CA SER A 121 -7.49 -28.63 -34.88
C SER A 121 -6.51 -29.47 -34.02
N SER A 122 -5.21 -29.37 -34.30
CA SER A 122 -4.14 -30.04 -33.56
C SER A 122 -3.28 -29.07 -32.73
N VAL A 123 -3.90 -28.19 -31.93
CA VAL A 123 -3.15 -27.33 -30.99
C VAL A 123 -2.61 -28.20 -29.84
N LYS A 124 -1.44 -28.79 -30.06
CA LYS A 124 -0.56 -29.24 -28.98
C LYS A 124 -0.30 -28.03 -28.08
N ALA A 125 -0.58 -28.15 -26.79
CA ALA A 125 -0.22 -27.13 -25.80
C ALA A 125 1.25 -26.76 -26.02
N ALA A 126 1.48 -25.50 -26.43
CA ALA A 126 2.82 -24.99 -26.61
C ALA A 126 3.58 -25.21 -25.30
N PRO A 127 4.85 -25.67 -25.35
CA PRO A 127 5.66 -25.79 -24.15
C PRO A 127 5.63 -24.46 -23.41
N LEU A 128 5.29 -24.51 -22.12
CA LEU A 128 5.29 -23.35 -21.24
C LEU A 128 6.68 -22.71 -21.32
N GLU A 129 6.76 -21.52 -21.90
CA GLU A 129 7.99 -20.74 -21.90
C GLU A 129 8.45 -20.57 -20.45
N GLU A 130 9.74 -20.83 -20.20
CA GLU A 130 10.28 -20.64 -18.86
C GLU A 130 10.03 -19.20 -18.41
N PRO A 131 9.55 -19.00 -17.17
CA PRO A 131 9.18 -17.68 -16.71
C PRO A 131 10.38 -16.74 -16.80
N ASP A 132 10.18 -15.62 -17.48
CA ASP A 132 11.21 -14.61 -17.67
C ASP A 132 11.78 -14.18 -16.30
N LYS A 133 13.09 -14.35 -16.15
CA LYS A 133 13.80 -14.11 -14.90
C LYS A 133 14.49 -12.76 -14.99
N ASP A 134 13.89 -11.77 -14.34
CA ASP A 134 14.51 -10.46 -14.20
C ASP A 134 15.74 -10.58 -13.27
N PRO A 135 16.90 -10.04 -13.67
CA PRO A 135 18.14 -10.18 -12.90
C PRO A 135 18.08 -9.53 -11.51
N PHE A 136 17.11 -8.64 -11.25
CA PHE A 136 16.94 -7.92 -10.00
C PHE A 136 15.68 -8.30 -9.25
N LEU A 137 14.58 -8.36 -9.97
CA LEU A 137 13.25 -8.57 -9.40
C LEU A 137 12.96 -10.06 -9.19
N GLY A 138 13.76 -10.95 -9.78
CA GLY A 138 13.60 -12.39 -9.67
C GLY A 138 12.61 -12.92 -10.72
N THR A 139 11.80 -13.90 -10.34
CA THR A 139 10.91 -14.59 -11.28
C THR A 139 9.67 -13.76 -11.53
N CYS A 140 9.41 -13.35 -12.79
CA CYS A 140 8.14 -12.75 -13.16
C CYS A 140 7.04 -13.81 -13.10
N ILE A 141 5.97 -13.56 -12.34
CA ILE A 141 4.84 -14.49 -12.21
C ILE A 141 3.62 -14.06 -13.01
N GLY A 142 3.58 -12.81 -13.50
CA GLY A 142 2.51 -12.34 -14.37
C GLY A 142 2.40 -10.82 -14.46
N GLU A 143 1.62 -10.36 -15.43
CA GLU A 143 1.33 -8.96 -15.69
C GLU A 143 -0.16 -8.68 -15.47
N LEU A 144 -0.47 -7.59 -14.76
CA LEU A 144 -1.81 -7.18 -14.34
C LEU A 144 -2.06 -5.73 -14.74
N GLY A 145 -2.24 -5.48 -16.04
CA GLY A 145 -2.45 -4.13 -16.56
C GLY A 145 -1.20 -3.27 -16.39
N PRO A 146 -1.23 -2.18 -15.60
CA PRO A 146 -0.07 -1.29 -15.47
C PRO A 146 1.05 -1.82 -14.55
N LYS A 147 0.88 -3.01 -13.95
CA LYS A 147 1.86 -3.58 -13.00
C LYS A 147 2.26 -5.00 -13.35
N LYS A 148 3.49 -5.35 -13.02
CA LYS A 148 4.04 -6.71 -13.11
C LYS A 148 4.24 -7.27 -11.71
N LEU A 149 4.07 -8.57 -11.55
CA LEU A 149 4.26 -9.28 -10.29
C LEU A 149 5.54 -10.12 -10.37
N TYR A 150 6.35 -10.05 -9.31
CA TYR A 150 7.59 -10.82 -9.21
C TYR A 150 7.70 -11.52 -7.86
N LEU A 151 8.43 -12.64 -7.85
CA LEU A 151 8.92 -13.29 -6.64
C LEU A 151 10.39 -12.93 -6.45
N MET A 152 10.66 -12.13 -5.43
CA MET A 152 11.98 -11.54 -5.18
C MET A 152 12.58 -12.09 -3.89
N ASP A 153 13.88 -12.38 -3.88
CA ASP A 153 14.58 -12.76 -2.64
C ASP A 153 14.85 -11.54 -1.73
N ILE A 154 15.07 -11.80 -0.44
CA ILE A 154 15.34 -10.74 0.55
C ILE A 154 16.65 -9.98 0.28
N PRO A 155 17.77 -10.61 -0.10
CA PRO A 155 19.00 -9.90 -0.44
C PRO A 155 18.82 -8.87 -1.56
N SER A 156 18.09 -9.22 -2.61
CA SER A 156 17.82 -8.36 -3.77
C SER A 156 16.85 -7.24 -3.37
N LEU A 157 15.76 -7.55 -2.65
CA LEU A 157 14.83 -6.57 -2.10
C LEU A 157 15.52 -5.59 -1.13
N LYS A 158 16.55 -6.06 -0.42
CA LYS A 158 17.36 -5.22 0.46
C LYS A 158 18.16 -4.15 -0.29
N SER A 159 18.49 -4.42 -1.54
CA SER A 159 19.31 -3.51 -2.35
C SER A 159 18.53 -2.36 -3.01
N ILE A 160 17.20 -2.45 -3.04
CA ILE A 160 16.34 -1.39 -3.59
C ILE A 160 16.21 -0.25 -2.57
N PRO A 161 16.44 1.02 -2.98
CA PRO A 161 16.26 2.17 -2.11
C PRO A 161 14.78 2.39 -1.77
N VAL A 162 14.52 3.02 -0.62
CA VAL A 162 13.18 3.46 -0.26
C VAL A 162 12.94 4.83 -0.89
N TRP A 163 11.73 5.09 -1.36
CA TRP A 163 11.36 6.42 -1.83
C TRP A 163 11.12 7.36 -0.65
N GLU A 164 12.09 8.21 -0.32
CA GLU A 164 12.13 8.98 0.94
C GLU A 164 11.25 10.24 0.95
N ARG A 165 10.52 10.56 -0.13
CA ARG A 165 9.85 11.86 -0.26
C ARG A 165 8.63 12.07 0.63
N GLN A 166 8.03 11.04 1.25
CA GLN A 166 6.76 11.19 1.97
C GLN A 166 6.61 10.44 3.29
N ARG A 167 6.99 9.16 3.40
CA ARG A 167 6.91 8.40 4.66
C ARG A 167 8.30 8.12 5.21
N VAL A 168 8.63 8.72 6.35
CA VAL A 168 9.91 8.47 7.03
C VAL A 168 10.01 7.01 7.45
N TYR A 169 11.07 6.33 7.01
CA TYR A 169 11.39 4.99 7.49
C TYR A 169 11.86 5.04 8.95
N ARG A 170 11.13 4.39 9.85
CA ARG A 170 11.50 4.28 11.27
C ARG A 170 12.05 2.89 11.56
N LYS A 171 13.34 2.83 11.90
CA LYS A 171 14.04 1.56 12.17
C LYS A 171 13.41 0.82 13.34
N GLU A 172 12.97 1.54 14.36
CA GLU A 172 12.33 1.02 15.58
C GLU A 172 11.05 0.26 15.24
N ARG A 173 10.24 0.81 14.32
CA ARG A 173 9.01 0.17 13.84
C ARG A 173 9.31 -1.14 13.11
N ALA A 174 10.34 -1.16 12.26
CA ALA A 174 10.78 -2.38 11.58
C ALA A 174 11.28 -3.45 12.57
N VAL A 175 12.07 -3.06 13.57
CA VAL A 175 12.56 -3.95 14.64
C VAL A 175 11.39 -4.53 15.44
N LYS A 176 10.40 -3.71 15.78
CA LYS A 176 9.20 -4.13 16.49
C LYS A 176 8.39 -5.14 15.68
N ILE A 177 8.15 -4.87 14.38
CA ILE A 177 7.46 -5.82 13.49
C ILE A 177 8.20 -7.16 13.46
N ALA A 178 9.54 -7.16 13.35
CA ALA A 178 10.33 -8.39 13.39
C ALA A 178 10.17 -9.13 14.74
N ALA A 179 10.25 -8.42 15.87
CA ALA A 179 10.07 -8.99 17.20
C ALA A 179 8.66 -9.60 17.40
N ASP A 180 7.62 -8.93 16.89
CA ASP A 180 6.24 -9.42 16.94
C ASP A 180 6.08 -10.72 16.12
N LYS A 181 6.71 -10.80 14.94
CA LYS A 181 6.71 -12.00 14.10
C LYS A 181 7.44 -13.17 14.76
N LEU A 182 8.60 -12.92 15.36
CA LEU A 182 9.34 -13.94 16.12
C LEU A 182 8.56 -14.41 17.34
N SER A 183 7.91 -13.50 18.05
CA SER A 183 7.10 -13.85 19.21
C SER A 183 5.93 -14.75 18.81
N LYS A 184 5.29 -14.48 17.67
CA LYS A 184 4.24 -15.35 17.11
C LYS A 184 4.76 -16.71 16.68
N LEU A 185 5.93 -16.76 16.03
CA LEU A 185 6.57 -18.04 15.70
C LEU A 185 6.81 -18.88 16.96
N LYS A 186 7.36 -18.27 18.02
CA LYS A 186 7.65 -18.96 19.28
C LYS A 186 6.40 -19.39 20.04
N SER A 187 5.36 -18.55 20.08
CA SER A 187 4.15 -18.84 20.87
C SER A 187 3.16 -19.76 20.18
N SER A 188 3.07 -19.70 18.85
CA SER A 188 2.06 -20.43 18.07
C SER A 188 2.63 -21.51 17.14
N GLY A 189 3.95 -21.57 16.98
CA GLY A 189 4.61 -22.45 16.00
C GLY A 189 4.30 -22.09 14.54
N GLN A 190 3.56 -21.01 14.27
CA GLN A 190 3.19 -20.63 12.92
C GLN A 190 4.38 -20.04 12.16
N PRO A 191 4.62 -20.47 10.90
CA PRO A 191 5.62 -19.86 10.03
C PRO A 191 5.48 -18.35 9.97
N ILE A 192 6.61 -17.65 9.88
CA ILE A 192 6.61 -16.21 9.74
C ILE A 192 6.03 -15.85 8.38
N SER A 193 4.89 -15.17 8.38
CA SER A 193 4.30 -14.63 7.15
C SER A 193 4.17 -13.12 7.23
N PHE A 194 4.34 -12.44 6.10
CA PHE A 194 4.09 -11.01 5.96
C PHE A 194 2.84 -10.80 5.10
N PRO A 195 1.76 -10.26 5.65
CA PRO A 195 0.59 -9.95 4.84
C PRO A 195 0.85 -8.79 3.88
N GLY A 196 0.11 -8.80 2.77
CA GLY A 196 0.15 -7.78 1.73
C GLY A 196 1.32 -7.94 0.75
N VAL A 197 1.35 -7.08 -0.26
CA VAL A 197 2.41 -7.03 -1.29
C VAL A 197 3.36 -5.87 -1.01
N ILE A 198 4.62 -5.96 -1.46
CA ILE A 198 5.54 -4.81 -1.46
C ILE A 198 5.42 -4.10 -2.80
N THR A 199 5.15 -2.80 -2.78
CA THR A 199 4.99 -2.01 -4.01
C THR A 199 6.29 -1.31 -4.37
N ILE A 200 6.77 -1.56 -5.58
CA ILE A 200 7.98 -0.99 -6.16
C ILE A 200 7.58 -0.20 -7.41
N TYR A 201 8.25 0.91 -7.67
CA TYR A 201 8.22 1.54 -8.99
C TYR A 201 9.52 1.27 -9.73
N ALA A 202 9.44 1.21 -11.06
CA ALA A 202 10.57 1.22 -11.97
C ALA A 202 10.57 2.53 -12.77
N LYS A 203 11.73 3.18 -12.85
CA LYS A 203 11.98 4.40 -13.63
C LYS A 203 11.96 4.07 -15.12
N GLY A 204 10.79 4.09 -15.75
CA GLY A 204 10.62 3.85 -17.19
C GLY A 204 11.26 4.93 -18.07
N TRP A 205 11.59 6.09 -17.50
CA TRP A 205 12.39 7.13 -18.18
C TRP A 205 13.90 6.87 -18.15
N VAL A 206 14.35 5.84 -17.43
CA VAL A 206 15.75 5.40 -17.42
C VAL A 206 15.84 4.10 -18.21
N PRO A 207 16.58 4.05 -19.33
CA PRO A 207 16.75 2.82 -20.11
C PRO A 207 17.26 1.65 -19.25
N PRO A 208 16.75 0.42 -19.45
CA PRO A 208 17.29 -0.75 -18.76
C PRO A 208 18.71 -1.06 -19.23
N LEU A 209 19.55 -1.47 -18.29
CA LEU A 209 20.84 -2.06 -18.60
C LEU A 209 20.65 -3.55 -18.89
N SER A 210 21.32 -4.05 -19.93
CA SER A 210 21.29 -5.47 -20.27
C SER A 210 22.09 -6.30 -19.25
N PRO A 211 21.78 -7.60 -19.07
CA PRO A 211 22.54 -8.47 -18.18
C PRO A 211 24.05 -8.45 -18.44
N GLU A 212 24.46 -8.34 -19.70
CA GLU A 212 25.86 -8.27 -20.13
C GLU A 212 26.55 -6.98 -19.66
N GLN A 213 25.83 -5.86 -19.64
CA GLN A 213 26.34 -4.58 -19.14
C GLN A 213 26.51 -4.59 -17.61
N ILE A 214 25.71 -5.40 -16.91
CA ILE A 214 25.75 -5.51 -15.45
C ILE A 214 26.82 -6.51 -14.99
N ALA A 215 27.09 -7.54 -15.79
CA ALA A 215 27.96 -8.66 -15.43
C ALA A 215 29.38 -8.19 -15.07
N GLY A 216 29.74 -8.31 -13.78
CA GLY A 216 31.06 -7.97 -13.27
C GLY A 216 31.29 -6.48 -12.98
N ASP A 217 30.37 -5.60 -13.35
CA ASP A 217 30.47 -4.16 -13.09
C ASP A 217 29.58 -3.74 -11.91
N LYS A 218 30.22 -3.45 -10.78
CA LYS A 218 29.54 -2.98 -9.56
C LYS A 218 28.83 -1.64 -9.74
N ALA A 219 29.34 -0.75 -10.59
CA ALA A 219 28.75 0.55 -10.86
C ALA A 219 27.51 0.40 -11.76
N ALA A 220 27.59 -0.41 -12.81
CA ALA A 220 26.43 -0.76 -13.64
C ALA A 220 25.34 -1.46 -12.81
N LEU A 221 25.72 -2.36 -11.90
CA LEU A 221 24.81 -3.00 -10.94
C LEU A 221 24.12 -1.97 -10.03
N ALA A 222 24.86 -0.99 -9.51
CA ALA A 222 24.28 0.07 -8.68
C ALA A 222 23.32 0.97 -9.49
N ALA A 223 23.71 1.34 -10.72
CA ALA A 223 22.88 2.14 -11.61
C ALA A 223 21.58 1.41 -12.02
N ALA A 224 21.66 0.11 -12.30
CA ALA A 224 20.50 -0.70 -12.59
C ALA A 224 19.54 -0.78 -11.38
N ARG A 225 20.07 -0.87 -10.16
CA ARG A 225 19.27 -0.85 -8.91
C ARG A 225 18.63 0.51 -8.66
N ASP A 226 19.31 1.60 -8.98
CA ASP A 226 18.76 2.96 -8.84
C ASP A 226 17.55 3.22 -9.75
N ARG A 227 17.29 2.34 -10.73
CA ARG A 227 16.05 2.37 -11.53
C ARG A 227 14.82 1.97 -10.73
N TYR A 228 14.97 1.41 -9.54
CA TYR A 228 13.84 0.95 -8.72
C TYR A 228 13.76 1.71 -7.41
N GLY A 229 12.55 1.81 -6.86
CA GLY A 229 12.36 2.33 -5.51
C GLY A 229 11.14 1.70 -4.82
N ILE A 230 11.27 1.44 -3.52
CA ILE A 230 10.19 0.93 -2.69
C ILE A 230 9.24 2.08 -2.36
N LEU A 231 7.99 1.93 -2.79
CA LEU A 231 6.93 2.93 -2.63
C LEU A 231 6.06 2.65 -1.40
N ASP A 232 5.72 1.38 -1.16
CA ASP A 232 5.04 0.92 0.06
C ASP A 232 5.69 -0.35 0.62
N GLY A 233 5.53 -0.56 1.93
CA GLY A 233 6.05 -1.73 2.62
C GLY A 233 7.47 -1.56 3.17
N GLN A 234 8.01 -0.34 3.21
CA GLN A 234 9.36 -0.05 3.72
C GLN A 234 9.65 -0.64 5.11
N HIS A 235 8.69 -0.56 6.05
CA HIS A 235 8.86 -1.13 7.39
C HIS A 235 8.79 -2.66 7.38
N ARG A 236 8.03 -3.25 6.46
CA ARG A 236 7.96 -4.71 6.24
C ARG A 236 9.29 -5.20 5.69
N VAL A 237 9.83 -4.53 4.67
CA VAL A 237 11.16 -4.78 4.13
C VAL A 237 12.23 -4.66 5.22
N GLY A 238 12.17 -3.61 6.05
CA GLY A 238 13.07 -3.46 7.21
C GLY A 238 13.00 -4.63 8.18
N ALA A 239 11.80 -5.11 8.50
CA ALA A 239 11.59 -6.25 9.38
C ALA A 239 12.09 -7.57 8.76
N MET A 240 11.79 -7.81 7.47
CA MET A 240 12.29 -8.98 6.73
C MET A 240 13.82 -9.00 6.69
N ARG A 241 14.46 -7.84 6.44
CA ARG A 241 15.93 -7.70 6.49
C ARG A 241 16.49 -8.10 7.86
N GLN A 242 15.82 -7.71 8.95
CA GLN A 242 16.23 -8.06 10.31
C GLN A 242 16.10 -9.57 10.56
N LEU A 243 14.98 -10.17 10.17
CA LEU A 243 14.72 -11.60 10.36
C LEU A 243 15.64 -12.50 9.53
N HIS A 244 15.91 -12.11 8.28
CA HIS A 244 16.82 -12.82 7.40
C HIS A 244 18.25 -12.84 7.97
N ARG A 245 18.74 -11.71 8.49
CA ARG A 245 20.05 -11.66 9.18
C ARG A 245 20.13 -12.57 10.40
N GLN A 246 19.00 -12.82 11.04
CA GLN A 246 18.90 -13.71 12.21
C GLN A 246 18.68 -15.18 11.82
N GLY A 247 18.60 -15.50 10.52
CA GLY A 247 18.34 -16.86 10.04
C GLY A 247 16.89 -17.33 10.27
N HIS A 248 15.96 -16.41 10.48
CA HIS A 248 14.55 -16.74 10.78
C HIS A 248 13.61 -16.58 9.58
N PHE A 249 14.06 -15.99 8.48
CA PHE A 249 13.23 -15.77 7.29
C PHE A 249 14.07 -15.74 6.01
N ASP A 250 13.83 -16.68 5.10
CA ASP A 250 14.56 -16.79 3.83
C ASP A 250 13.62 -17.08 2.63
N GLU A 251 12.33 -16.81 2.80
CA GLU A 251 11.33 -17.02 1.75
C GLU A 251 11.39 -15.89 0.71
N THR A 252 10.98 -16.20 -0.52
CA THR A 252 10.74 -15.19 -1.57
C THR A 252 9.53 -14.33 -1.21
N VAL A 253 9.59 -13.05 -1.55
CA VAL A 253 8.54 -12.07 -1.30
C VAL A 253 7.84 -11.72 -2.59
N LEU A 254 6.52 -11.72 -2.57
CA LEU A 254 5.72 -11.19 -3.67
C LEU A 254 5.86 -9.66 -3.72
N VAL A 255 6.33 -9.16 -4.85
CA VAL A 255 6.45 -7.73 -5.12
C VAL A 255 5.62 -7.36 -6.34
N GLU A 256 5.00 -6.19 -6.31
CA GLU A 256 4.37 -5.60 -7.49
C GLU A 256 5.19 -4.41 -7.97
N VAL A 257 5.39 -4.33 -9.28
CA VAL A 257 6.28 -3.36 -9.92
C VAL A 257 5.49 -2.55 -10.93
N TYR A 258 5.48 -1.24 -10.74
CA TYR A 258 4.87 -0.29 -11.65
C TYR A 258 5.95 0.38 -12.49
N GLU A 259 5.89 0.23 -13.81
CA GLU A 259 6.77 0.96 -14.71
C GLU A 259 6.18 2.34 -15.00
N LEU A 260 6.86 3.39 -14.52
CA LEU A 260 6.35 4.76 -14.55
C LEU A 260 7.17 5.63 -15.49
N ALA A 261 6.52 6.55 -16.19
CA ALA A 261 7.16 7.36 -17.23
C ALA A 261 7.92 8.59 -16.70
N ASN A 262 7.65 9.03 -15.48
CA ASN A 262 8.33 10.16 -14.83
C ASN A 262 8.12 10.13 -13.30
N GLU A 263 8.77 11.05 -12.59
CA GLU A 263 8.73 11.13 -11.13
C GLU A 263 7.38 11.62 -10.60
N GLU A 264 6.66 12.43 -11.37
CA GLU A 264 5.32 12.92 -11.01
C GLU A 264 4.34 11.76 -10.84
N LEU A 265 4.39 10.77 -11.75
CA LEU A 265 3.57 9.56 -11.66
C LEU A 265 3.93 8.69 -10.45
N VAL A 266 5.18 8.72 -9.97
CA VAL A 266 5.57 8.03 -8.72
C VAL A 266 4.84 8.66 -7.54
N SER A 267 4.79 9.99 -7.50
CA SER A 267 4.10 10.74 -6.45
C SER A 267 2.58 10.55 -6.52
N GLU A 268 1.98 10.53 -7.71
CA GLU A 268 0.57 10.20 -7.90
C GLU A 268 0.25 8.78 -7.42
N LEU A 269 1.03 7.78 -7.85
CA LEU A 269 0.84 6.39 -7.44
C LEU A 269 0.98 6.23 -5.92
N PHE A 270 1.99 6.87 -5.31
CA PHE A 270 2.14 6.88 -3.87
C PHE A 270 0.88 7.42 -3.21
N THR A 271 0.42 8.58 -3.67
CA THR A 271 -0.78 9.24 -3.12
C THR A 271 -2.00 8.33 -3.27
N ASP A 272 -2.16 7.65 -4.40
CA ASP A 272 -3.31 6.78 -4.65
C ASP A 272 -3.30 5.51 -3.79
N ILE A 273 -2.15 4.86 -3.62
CA ILE A 273 -1.98 3.74 -2.67
C ILE A 273 -2.35 4.21 -1.26
N ASN A 274 -1.85 5.38 -0.90
CA ASN A 274 -1.99 5.92 0.43
C ASN A 274 -3.39 6.49 0.69
N LYS A 275 -4.12 7.02 -0.29
CA LYS A 275 -5.53 7.50 -0.15
C LYS A 275 -6.48 6.41 0.35
N ALA A 276 -6.17 5.14 0.09
CA ALA A 276 -6.93 4.02 0.64
C ALA A 276 -6.77 3.89 2.16
N GLU A 277 -5.72 4.47 2.73
CA GLU A 277 -5.53 4.73 4.15
C GLU A 277 -5.77 6.23 4.45
N PRO A 278 -6.27 6.62 5.63
CA PRO A 278 -6.30 8.03 6.00
C PRO A 278 -4.85 8.52 6.24
N VAL A 279 -4.24 9.09 5.21
CA VAL A 279 -2.91 9.72 5.26
C VAL A 279 -3.06 11.12 5.82
N LYS A 280 -2.09 11.49 6.64
CA LYS A 280 -2.07 12.81 7.26
C LYS A 280 -1.71 13.85 6.22
N ASP A 281 -2.34 15.02 6.28
CA ASP A 281 -2.12 16.08 5.31
C ASP A 281 -0.65 16.51 5.31
N VAL A 282 0.00 16.48 6.48
CA VAL A 282 1.42 16.77 6.65
C VAL A 282 2.36 15.84 5.86
N ASP A 283 1.91 14.63 5.52
CA ASP A 283 2.70 13.61 4.83
C ASP A 283 2.42 13.57 3.31
N LEU A 284 1.40 14.29 2.82
CA LEU A 284 1.09 14.37 1.39
C LEU A 284 2.18 15.14 0.60
N PRO A 285 2.39 14.83 -0.69
CA PRO A 285 3.36 15.57 -1.50
C PRO A 285 2.82 16.97 -1.80
N GLY A 286 3.66 17.99 -1.66
CA GLY A 286 3.32 19.37 -1.99
C GLY A 286 2.35 20.06 -1.02
N SER A 287 1.86 19.37 0.02
CA SER A 287 1.03 19.99 1.06
C SER A 287 1.86 20.83 2.04
N VAL A 288 3.08 20.38 2.35
CA VAL A 288 4.02 21.04 3.27
C VAL A 288 5.34 21.26 2.55
N ASN A 289 5.94 22.44 2.70
CA ASN A 289 7.30 22.68 2.21
C ASN A 289 8.32 21.85 3.02
N GLU A 290 9.45 21.50 2.41
CA GLU A 290 10.45 20.61 3.02
C GLU A 290 11.02 21.16 4.34
N VAL A 291 11.22 22.47 4.43
CA VAL A 291 11.76 23.14 5.62
C VAL A 291 10.79 23.02 6.80
N GLU A 292 9.52 23.29 6.59
CA GLU A 292 8.47 23.19 7.60
C GLU A 292 8.25 21.74 8.02
N ARG A 293 8.33 20.80 7.09
CA ARG A 293 8.28 19.36 7.40
C ARG A 293 9.43 18.95 8.33
N GLU A 294 10.64 19.45 8.07
CA GLU A 294 11.80 19.19 8.93
C GLU A 294 11.64 19.83 10.31
N ILE A 295 11.15 21.07 10.39
CA ILE A 295 10.80 21.76 11.65
C ILE A 295 9.82 20.92 12.46
N LEU A 296 8.73 20.44 11.85
CA LEU A 296 7.72 19.60 12.50
C LEU A 296 8.30 18.28 13.00
N ASN A 297 9.07 17.58 12.16
CA ASN A 297 9.66 16.29 12.51
C ASN A 297 10.64 16.43 13.67
N SER A 298 11.56 17.38 13.59
CA SER A 298 12.63 17.55 14.57
C SER A 298 12.09 18.07 15.91
N ALA A 299 11.17 19.05 15.91
CA ALA A 299 10.56 19.54 17.15
C ALA A 299 9.70 18.48 17.86
N VAL A 300 8.83 17.76 17.13
CA VAL A 300 7.99 16.72 17.73
C VAL A 300 8.83 15.52 18.19
N SER A 301 9.94 15.21 17.50
CA SER A 301 10.93 14.21 17.94
C SER A 301 11.60 14.60 19.26
N ALA A 302 12.07 15.85 19.37
CA ALA A 302 12.63 16.36 20.61
C ALA A 302 11.61 16.35 21.76
N LEU A 303 10.36 16.76 21.50
CA LEU A 303 9.27 16.71 22.49
C LEU A 303 8.96 15.27 22.93
N ALA A 304 8.93 14.32 22.00
CA ALA A 304 8.73 12.90 22.31
C ALA A 304 9.89 12.32 23.13
N GLY A 305 11.12 12.78 22.89
CA GLY A 305 12.29 12.44 23.69
C GLY A 305 12.21 12.95 25.13
N GLN A 306 11.62 14.13 25.35
CA GLN A 306 11.41 14.69 26.70
C GLN A 306 10.26 14.00 27.46
N PHE A 307 9.20 13.59 26.76
CA PHE A 307 8.00 13.00 27.37
C PHE A 307 7.65 11.59 26.82
N PRO A 308 8.58 10.62 26.83
CA PRO A 308 8.41 9.34 26.14
C PRO A 308 7.21 8.52 26.65
N ALA A 309 6.81 8.70 27.91
CA ALA A 309 5.68 8.00 28.52
C ALA A 309 4.31 8.40 27.95
N PHE A 310 4.20 9.57 27.28
CA PHE A 310 2.97 10.09 26.69
C PHE A 310 2.86 9.85 25.20
N PHE A 311 3.96 9.56 24.51
CA PHE A 311 3.93 9.24 23.09
C PHE A 311 3.64 7.75 22.89
N LYS A 312 2.53 7.45 22.21
CA LYS A 312 2.08 6.08 21.91
C LYS A 312 1.96 5.88 20.41
N GLU A 313 2.30 4.68 19.96
CA GLU A 313 2.20 4.29 18.55
C GLU A 313 0.76 4.16 18.05
N SER A 314 -0.21 3.96 18.96
CA SER A 314 -1.64 3.89 18.59
C SER A 314 -2.05 5.17 17.88
N THR A 315 -2.74 5.06 16.74
CA THR A 315 -3.31 6.20 15.99
C THR A 315 -4.50 6.85 16.71
N LYS A 316 -5.05 6.17 17.72
CA LYS A 316 -6.13 6.69 18.59
C LYS A 316 -5.72 6.49 20.06
N PRO A 317 -4.67 7.19 20.53
CA PRO A 317 -4.24 7.09 21.90
C PRO A 317 -5.30 7.70 22.83
N ARG A 318 -5.53 7.09 24.00
CA ARG A 318 -6.40 7.70 25.01
C ARG A 318 -5.66 8.86 25.67
N LYS A 319 -6.37 9.99 25.86
CA LYS A 319 -5.88 11.13 26.65
C LYS A 319 -5.33 10.63 28.00
N PRO A 320 -4.16 11.13 28.45
CA PRO A 320 -3.43 12.29 27.93
C PRO A 320 -2.35 11.93 26.90
N ASN A 321 -2.34 10.69 26.41
CA ASN A 321 -1.30 10.24 25.51
C ASN A 321 -1.54 10.78 24.09
N VAL A 322 -0.46 11.07 23.38
CA VAL A 322 -0.47 11.57 22.00
C VAL A 322 0.20 10.58 21.06
N ASN A 323 -0.13 10.68 19.78
CA ASN A 323 0.55 9.96 18.72
C ASN A 323 1.41 10.95 17.94
N PHE A 324 2.63 10.55 17.62
CA PHE A 324 3.61 11.40 16.94
C PHE A 324 3.06 12.00 15.65
N ASP A 325 2.48 11.14 14.79
CA ASP A 325 2.01 11.55 13.47
C ASP A 325 0.75 12.41 13.58
N ASN A 326 -0.15 12.09 14.52
CA ASN A 326 -1.32 12.93 14.80
C ASN A 326 -0.94 14.32 15.32
N LEU A 327 0.07 14.42 16.19
CA LEU A 327 0.49 15.70 16.75
C LEU A 327 1.12 16.58 15.66
N ARG A 328 2.01 16.03 14.84
CA ARG A 328 2.57 16.74 13.67
C ARG A 328 1.48 17.28 12.76
N ASP A 329 0.52 16.42 12.43
CA ASP A 329 -0.59 16.76 11.56
C ASP A 329 -1.53 17.81 12.16
N ALA A 330 -1.77 17.76 13.48
CA ALA A 330 -2.56 18.76 14.18
C ALA A 330 -1.87 20.13 14.22
N ILE A 331 -0.56 20.17 14.47
CA ILE A 331 0.26 21.41 14.43
C ILE A 331 0.25 22.01 13.01
N PHE A 332 0.38 21.17 11.99
CA PHE A 332 0.33 21.61 10.60
C PHE A 332 -1.05 22.17 10.24
N ARG A 333 -2.13 21.45 10.57
CA ARG A 333 -3.51 21.86 10.25
C ARG A 333 -3.96 23.13 10.97
N SER A 334 -3.44 23.43 12.16
CA SER A 334 -3.73 24.70 12.85
C SER A 334 -2.90 25.88 12.34
N HIS A 335 -1.99 25.65 11.39
CA HIS A 335 -1.07 26.66 10.87
C HIS A 335 -0.20 27.32 11.96
N LEU A 336 0.14 26.58 13.02
CA LEU A 336 0.85 27.12 14.19
C LEU A 336 2.19 27.75 13.80
N ILE A 337 2.95 27.11 12.90
CA ILE A 337 4.27 27.59 12.44
C ILE A 337 4.14 28.96 11.76
N SER A 338 3.22 29.07 10.79
CA SER A 338 2.97 30.31 10.06
C SER A 338 2.41 31.42 10.96
N ARG A 339 1.48 31.07 11.88
CA ARG A 339 0.82 32.01 12.80
C ARG A 339 1.79 32.66 13.78
N HIS A 340 2.74 31.88 14.31
CA HIS A 340 3.73 32.37 15.29
C HIS A 340 5.08 32.74 14.65
N GLY A 341 5.18 32.70 13.31
CA GLY A 341 6.40 33.08 12.61
C GLY A 341 7.61 32.19 12.94
N VAL A 342 7.36 30.91 13.25
CA VAL A 342 8.40 29.94 13.60
C VAL A 342 9.28 29.63 12.38
N ARG A 343 10.61 29.72 12.55
CA ARG A 343 11.59 29.50 11.47
C ARG A 343 12.54 28.33 11.73
N THR A 344 12.55 27.80 12.94
CA THR A 344 13.44 26.71 13.36
C THR A 344 12.68 25.68 14.19
N ASP A 345 13.17 24.45 14.21
CA ASP A 345 12.69 23.36 15.05
C ASP A 345 12.79 23.70 16.54
N GLN A 346 13.87 24.35 16.97
CA GLN A 346 14.05 24.80 18.35
C GLN A 346 12.99 25.81 18.79
N GLN A 347 12.65 26.79 17.94
CA GLN A 347 11.57 27.75 18.22
C GLN A 347 10.20 27.05 18.34
N LEU A 348 9.93 26.05 17.48
CA LEU A 348 8.70 25.28 17.60
C LEU A 348 8.65 24.50 18.92
N LEU A 349 9.76 23.85 19.29
CA LEU A 349 9.86 23.11 20.54
C LEU A 349 9.63 24.02 21.76
N GLU A 350 10.25 25.20 21.79
CA GLU A 350 10.06 26.19 22.84
C GLU A 350 8.61 26.67 22.95
N LEU A 351 7.95 26.92 21.81
CA LEU A 351 6.53 27.27 21.78
C LEU A 351 5.65 26.14 22.35
N LEU A 352 5.91 24.89 21.96
CA LEU A 352 5.18 23.72 22.47
C LEU A 352 5.36 23.56 23.99
N LEU A 353 6.58 23.76 24.49
CA LEU A 353 6.87 23.72 25.93
C LEU A 353 6.22 24.88 26.67
N GLN A 354 6.22 26.09 26.11
CA GLN A 354 5.52 27.23 26.67
C GLN A 354 4.02 26.95 26.81
N LYS A 355 3.37 26.44 25.75
CA LYS A 355 1.95 26.06 25.79
C LYS A 355 1.69 24.97 26.82
N ASN A 356 2.58 23.98 26.93
CA ASN A 356 2.48 22.94 27.95
C ASN A 356 2.55 23.53 29.38
N ASP A 357 3.44 24.48 29.60
CA ASP A 357 3.60 25.18 30.87
C ASP A 357 2.38 26.05 31.21
N GLU A 358 1.81 26.76 30.23
CA GLU A 358 0.56 27.51 30.40
C GLU A 358 -0.58 26.58 30.82
N LEU A 359 -0.75 25.44 30.15
CA LEU A 359 -1.73 24.42 30.50
C LEU A 359 -1.49 23.81 31.90
N SER A 360 -0.23 23.69 32.31
CA SER A 360 0.12 23.17 33.64
C SER A 360 -0.36 24.07 34.79
N ARG A 361 -0.52 25.38 34.55
CA ARG A 361 -0.95 26.35 35.57
C ARG A 361 -2.47 26.35 35.79
N ARG A 362 -3.24 25.74 34.89
CA ARG A 362 -4.70 25.63 35.01
C ARG A 362 -5.05 24.77 36.24
N PRO A 363 -5.94 25.22 37.13
CA PRO A 363 -6.29 24.47 38.34
C PRO A 363 -7.11 23.22 38.02
N ASP A 364 -7.03 22.21 38.89
CA ASP A 364 -7.69 20.91 38.66
C ASP A 364 -9.22 21.05 38.55
N SER A 365 -9.83 22.01 39.26
CA SER A 365 -11.27 22.32 39.15
C SER A 365 -11.69 22.66 37.73
N ASP A 366 -10.86 23.42 37.02
CA ASP A 366 -11.16 23.90 35.66
C ASP A 366 -10.99 22.76 34.67
N TRP A 367 -9.96 21.94 34.85
CA TRP A 367 -9.75 20.71 34.09
C TRP A 367 -10.93 19.74 34.23
N LEU A 368 -11.41 19.50 35.46
CA LEU A 368 -12.55 18.62 35.72
C LEU A 368 -13.87 19.19 35.20
N THR A 369 -14.00 20.52 35.13
CA THR A 369 -15.14 21.19 34.51
C THR A 369 -15.12 21.03 33.00
N TYR A 370 -13.94 21.15 32.38
CA TYR A 370 -13.73 20.98 30.94
C TYR A 370 -14.04 19.55 30.47
N ASN A 371 -13.60 18.53 31.19
CA ASN A 371 -13.82 17.13 30.81
C ASN A 371 -14.35 16.29 31.98
N LYS A 372 -15.65 15.97 31.91
CA LYS A 372 -16.38 15.23 32.94
C LYS A 372 -16.29 13.70 32.79
N SER A 373 -15.46 13.18 31.88
CA SER A 373 -15.35 11.73 31.69
C SER A 373 -14.72 11.06 32.91
N LYS A 374 -15.23 9.87 33.28
CA LYS A 374 -14.79 9.15 34.49
C LYS A 374 -13.29 8.85 34.54
N GLY A 375 -12.64 8.69 33.38
CA GLY A 375 -11.20 8.42 33.28
C GLY A 375 -10.30 9.67 33.31
N PHE A 376 -10.89 10.86 33.22
CA PHE A 376 -10.13 12.11 33.12
C PHE A 376 -9.32 12.46 34.38
N PRO A 377 -9.82 12.26 35.63
CA PRO A 377 -9.01 12.51 36.83
C PRO A 377 -7.72 11.69 36.86
N THR A 378 -7.76 10.45 36.38
CA THR A 378 -6.57 9.58 36.27
C THR A 378 -5.59 10.09 35.22
N ALA A 379 -6.10 10.55 34.07
CA ALA A 379 -5.29 11.18 33.03
C ALA A 379 -4.61 12.45 33.56
N LEU A 380 -5.35 13.33 34.24
CA LEU A 380 -4.84 14.56 34.83
C LEU A 380 -3.77 14.28 35.89
N ASN A 381 -3.99 13.32 36.79
CA ASN A 381 -3.00 12.93 37.79
C ASN A 381 -1.68 12.42 37.14
N LYS A 382 -1.80 11.69 36.02
CA LYS A 382 -0.63 11.28 35.23
C LYS A 382 0.12 12.50 34.68
N CYS A 383 -0.59 13.49 34.14
CA CYS A 383 -0.02 14.76 33.67
C CYS A 383 0.67 15.52 34.79
N ARG A 384 0.04 15.62 35.98
CA ARG A 384 0.61 16.28 37.17
C ARG A 384 1.92 15.65 37.60
N THR A 385 1.98 14.32 37.58
CA THR A 385 3.17 13.57 38.01
C THR A 385 4.34 13.70 37.04
N GLN A 386 4.08 13.84 35.73
CA GLN A 386 5.10 13.75 34.69
C GLN A 386 5.25 15.00 33.82
N GLY A 387 4.48 16.06 34.08
CA GLY A 387 4.66 17.38 33.47
C GLY A 387 4.17 17.55 32.03
N PHE A 388 3.31 16.67 31.49
CA PHE A 388 2.83 16.77 30.10
C PHE A 388 1.32 16.95 30.02
N TYR A 389 0.87 18.09 29.49
CA TYR A 389 -0.53 18.55 29.47
C TYR A 389 -1.07 18.75 28.04
N LEU A 390 -0.22 18.90 27.02
CA LEU A 390 -0.63 19.10 25.61
C LEU A 390 -1.58 18.02 25.08
N GLY A 391 -1.56 16.81 25.65
CA GLY A 391 -2.44 15.71 25.26
C GLY A 391 -3.81 15.68 25.96
N LEU A 392 -4.11 16.64 26.85
CA LEU A 392 -5.42 16.73 27.54
C LEU A 392 -6.47 17.45 26.67
N GLU A 393 -6.06 18.46 25.92
CA GLU A 393 -6.92 19.23 25.00
C GLU A 393 -6.15 19.66 23.76
N GLU A 394 -6.87 19.99 22.69
CA GLU A 394 -6.30 20.44 21.42
C GLU A 394 -6.49 21.95 21.21
N ASP A 395 -7.30 22.61 22.07
CA ASP A 395 -7.68 24.02 21.93
C ASP A 395 -6.47 24.98 21.97
N TRP A 396 -5.35 24.57 22.58
CA TRP A 396 -4.10 25.34 22.59
C TRP A 396 -3.47 25.50 21.20
N LEU A 397 -3.84 24.65 20.23
CA LEU A 397 -3.40 24.79 18.84
C LEU A 397 -4.01 26.01 18.14
N GLU A 398 -5.11 26.55 18.70
CA GLU A 398 -5.83 27.69 18.14
C GLU A 398 -5.53 29.02 18.84
N THR A 399 -4.72 29.00 19.91
CA THR A 399 -4.33 30.19 20.69
C THR A 399 -2.89 30.60 20.40
#